data_AF-A0A835CVP1-F1
#
_entry.id   AF-A0A835CVP1-F1
#
_cell.length_a   1.000
_cell.length_b   1.000
_cell.length_c   1.000
_cell.angle_alpha   90.00
_cell.angle_beta   90.00
_cell.angle_gamma   90.00
#
_symmetry.space_group_name_H-M   'P 1'
#
loop_
_entity.id
_entity.type
_entity.pdbx_description
1 polymer ?
#
loop_
_entity_poly.entity_id
_entity_poly.type
_entity_poly.pdbx_seq_one_letter_code
_entity_poly.pdbx_strand_id
1 'polypeptide(L)'
;MLTSSEDLINVSFDKDENTQSLENVLGPTIIVSWLLGGGVSRPLKSPLFLTILLRLINFSVCTVIVIYGAIDFFFFENVFKSDTFKIIYYFNKGVCYISSYYYVFQGLIYYTKWPIYVKKINNIDKKMRQSGLQNDDDSIKKFQGMTLLATFALGPLSCVCHALYYLYYFPEDLFPSDLLLYHTICQSLSVNFGYTLTAYGIFTRLRVINRGISRIGDQFTATMIIIEIRRAREVHHAICRFVRFINSIHGIHLLLTSLNAFTMIVGTLFRIYMGVVENRGGFMTINNMIWMTYASQFALTCWICTFACRESAKTGLLIHEIIVRRMPKGPRSCELYAIETNQNYDDPEVLLRNEISDFSAQLDHSIIKFTACEFFSMNNELLQCFIGVITTYLIILVQFYVPEH
;
A
#
# COMPACT_ATOMS: atom_id res chain seq x y z
N MET A 1 -16.27 -1.83 -17.68
CA MET A 1 -17.65 -1.99 -17.21
C MET A 1 -18.07 -0.67 -16.58
N LEU A 2 -18.97 0.05 -17.25
CA LEU A 2 -19.35 1.43 -16.95
C LEU A 2 -20.15 1.51 -15.65
N THR A 3 -19.59 2.12 -14.61
CA THR A 3 -20.38 2.66 -13.50
C THR A 3 -21.14 3.88 -14.02
N SER A 4 -22.47 3.79 -13.99
CA SER A 4 -23.41 4.83 -14.40
C SER A 4 -23.01 6.22 -13.87
N SER A 5 -23.14 7.22 -14.75
CA SER A 5 -22.86 8.63 -14.49
C SER A 5 -23.79 9.26 -13.44
N GLU A 6 -24.82 8.56 -12.99
CA GLU A 6 -25.85 9.10 -12.09
C GLU A 6 -25.44 9.11 -10.61
N ASP A 7 -24.44 8.31 -10.20
CA ASP A 7 -23.93 8.33 -8.82
C ASP A 7 -23.06 9.57 -8.50
N LEU A 8 -22.74 10.41 -9.50
CA LEU A 8 -21.83 11.54 -9.33
C LEU A 8 -22.50 12.86 -8.90
N ILE A 9 -23.83 13.00 -9.02
CA ILE A 9 -24.46 14.34 -9.00
C ILE A 9 -25.08 14.72 -7.65
N ASN A 10 -25.35 13.79 -6.72
CA ASN A 10 -25.93 14.14 -5.41
C ASN A 10 -25.08 13.63 -4.24
N VAL A 11 -23.98 14.33 -3.95
CA VAL A 11 -23.29 14.23 -2.66
C VAL A 11 -23.36 15.58 -1.96
N SER A 12 -24.46 15.80 -1.24
CA SER A 12 -24.52 16.84 -0.21
C SER A 12 -23.65 16.41 0.97
N PHE A 13 -22.62 17.20 1.27
CA PHE A 13 -21.76 17.01 2.43
C PHE A 13 -22.49 17.51 3.67
N ASP A 14 -23.05 16.59 4.47
CA ASP A 14 -23.50 16.93 5.81
C ASP A 14 -22.31 17.29 6.70
N LYS A 15 -22.45 18.40 7.41
CA LYS A 15 -21.44 19.03 8.25
C LYS A 15 -21.44 18.36 9.63
N ASP A 16 -20.78 17.22 9.78
CA ASP A 16 -20.48 16.67 11.11
C ASP A 16 -19.12 17.21 11.59
N GLU A 17 -19.17 18.28 12.36
CA GLU A 17 -18.08 19.25 12.57
C GLU A 17 -17.04 18.89 13.65
N ASN A 18 -16.99 17.67 14.19
CA ASN A 18 -16.07 17.38 15.30
C ASN A 18 -15.40 16.00 15.32
N THR A 19 -15.32 15.36 14.16
CA THR A 19 -14.77 14.01 14.06
C THR A 19 -13.35 14.07 13.49
N GLN A 20 -12.35 13.70 14.30
CA GLN A 20 -10.98 13.44 13.82
C GLN A 20 -11.04 12.21 12.89
N SER A 21 -11.36 12.44 11.62
CA SER A 21 -11.50 11.41 10.60
C SER A 21 -10.12 10.95 10.14
N LEU A 22 -10.03 9.72 9.59
CA LEU A 22 -8.81 9.25 8.96
C LEU A 22 -8.28 10.24 7.91
N GLU A 23 -9.15 11.03 7.28
CA GLU A 23 -8.77 12.11 6.37
C GLU A 23 -7.85 13.14 7.04
N ASN A 24 -8.14 13.57 8.27
CA ASN A 24 -7.29 14.50 9.02
C ASN A 24 -5.94 13.87 9.36
N VAL A 25 -5.92 12.56 9.62
CA VAL A 25 -4.68 11.82 9.85
C VAL A 25 -3.89 11.67 8.54
N LEU A 26 -4.53 11.40 7.41
CA LEU A 26 -3.85 11.24 6.12
C LEU A 26 -3.44 12.58 5.47
N GLY A 27 -4.01 13.69 5.92
CA GLY A 27 -3.88 15.03 5.32
C GLY A 27 -2.45 15.43 4.95
N PRO A 28 -1.47 15.38 5.86
CA PRO A 28 -0.09 15.73 5.55
C PRO A 28 0.52 14.93 4.40
N THR A 29 0.35 13.60 4.38
CA THR A 29 0.81 12.74 3.29
C THR A 29 0.09 13.03 1.98
N ILE A 30 -1.21 13.32 2.04
CA ILE A 30 -1.99 13.71 0.87
C ILE A 30 -1.46 15.00 0.26
N ILE A 31 -1.15 16.01 1.09
CA ILE A 31 -0.59 17.29 0.63
C ILE A 31 0.77 17.07 -0.04
N VAL A 32 1.68 16.35 0.62
CA VAL A 32 3.03 16.10 0.08
C VAL A 32 2.95 15.31 -1.22
N SER A 33 2.15 14.25 -1.26
CA SER A 33 1.92 13.48 -2.48
C SER A 33 1.35 14.38 -3.58
N TRP A 34 0.32 15.18 -3.28
CA TRP A 34 -0.33 16.07 -4.23
C TRP A 34 0.66 17.02 -4.88
N LEU A 35 1.54 17.66 -4.08
CA LEU A 35 2.61 18.55 -4.55
C LEU A 35 3.59 17.84 -5.49
N LEU A 36 3.97 16.61 -5.18
CA LEU A 36 4.93 15.81 -5.97
C LEU A 36 4.33 15.16 -7.22
N GLY A 37 3.14 15.60 -7.65
CA GLY A 37 2.49 15.03 -8.82
C GLY A 37 1.76 13.71 -8.54
N GLY A 38 2.04 13.04 -7.41
CA GLY A 38 1.47 11.76 -7.05
C GLY A 38 0.15 11.85 -6.27
N GLY A 39 -0.65 10.80 -6.29
CA GLY A 39 -1.66 10.52 -5.27
C GLY A 39 -2.81 11.52 -5.10
N VAL A 40 -3.45 11.39 -3.93
CA VAL A 40 -4.82 11.78 -3.62
C VAL A 40 -5.14 13.24 -3.93
N SER A 41 -6.29 13.46 -4.56
CA SER A 41 -6.74 14.80 -4.84
C SER A 41 -7.24 15.54 -3.61
N ARG A 42 -7.04 16.85 -3.69
CA ARG A 42 -7.76 17.85 -2.93
C ARG A 42 -7.43 17.84 -1.44
N PRO A 43 -6.23 18.29 -1.05
CA PRO A 43 -6.09 18.88 0.26
C PRO A 43 -7.10 20.01 0.40
N LEU A 44 -8.00 19.89 1.38
CA LEU A 44 -8.90 20.94 1.88
C LEU A 44 -9.52 21.85 0.80
N LYS A 45 -10.58 21.37 0.12
CA LYS A 45 -11.41 22.18 -0.80
C LYS A 45 -10.69 22.85 -1.99
N SER A 46 -9.42 22.53 -2.27
CA SER A 46 -8.65 23.06 -3.41
C SER A 46 -9.46 23.04 -4.73
N PRO A 47 -9.43 24.12 -5.54
CA PRO A 47 -10.19 24.19 -6.79
C PRO A 47 -9.64 23.19 -7.82
N LEU A 48 -10.54 22.62 -8.62
CA LEU A 48 -10.19 21.64 -9.68
C LEU A 48 -9.09 22.17 -10.61
N PHE A 49 -9.20 23.44 -11.02
CA PHE A 49 -8.23 24.10 -11.88
C PHE A 49 -6.80 24.05 -11.33
N LEU A 50 -6.61 24.27 -10.03
CA LEU A 50 -5.28 24.23 -9.41
C LEU A 50 -4.69 22.82 -9.45
N THR A 51 -5.51 21.79 -9.26
CA THR A 51 -5.05 20.40 -9.38
C THR A 51 -4.68 20.07 -10.83
N ILE A 52 -5.47 20.49 -11.82
CA ILE A 52 -5.15 20.29 -13.24
C ILE A 52 -3.83 21.00 -13.59
N LEU A 53 -3.68 22.26 -13.18
CA LEU A 53 -2.45 23.03 -13.42
C LEU A 53 -1.22 22.35 -12.81
N LEU A 54 -1.31 21.91 -11.55
CA LEU A 54 -0.23 21.20 -10.90
C LEU A 54 0.13 19.88 -11.59
N ARG A 55 -0.87 19.16 -12.12
CA ARG A 55 -0.63 17.93 -12.90
C ARG A 55 0.02 18.23 -14.24
N LEU A 56 -0.36 19.31 -14.93
CA LEU A 56 0.32 19.77 -16.14
C LEU A 56 1.79 20.11 -15.87
N ILE A 57 2.08 20.80 -14.77
CA ILE A 57 3.46 21.09 -14.35
C ILE A 57 4.23 19.78 -14.12
N ASN A 58 3.67 18.82 -13.38
CA ASN A 58 4.33 17.54 -13.13
C ASN A 58 4.48 16.69 -14.39
N PHE A 59 3.54 16.75 -15.35
CA PHE A 59 3.70 16.13 -16.66
C PHE A 59 4.85 16.76 -17.44
N SER A 60 4.98 18.09 -17.42
CA SER A 60 6.11 18.78 -18.03
C SER A 60 7.43 18.38 -17.38
N VAL A 61 7.48 18.29 -16.04
CA VAL A 61 8.66 17.78 -15.32
C VAL A 61 8.97 16.35 -15.76
N CYS A 62 8.00 15.44 -15.80
CA CYS A 62 8.20 14.07 -16.29
C CYS A 62 8.76 14.05 -17.72
N THR A 63 8.25 14.90 -18.61
CA THR A 63 8.75 15.02 -19.99
C THR A 63 10.19 15.52 -20.03
N VAL A 64 10.53 16.52 -19.21
CA VAL A 64 11.92 16.99 -19.07
C VAL A 64 12.82 15.88 -18.55
N ILE A 65 12.37 15.07 -17.59
CA ILE A 65 13.10 13.90 -17.07
C ILE A 65 13.38 12.88 -18.19
N VAL A 66 12.39 12.60 -19.03
CA VAL A 66 12.57 11.68 -20.16
C VAL A 66 13.53 12.26 -21.19
N ILE A 67 13.39 13.55 -21.54
CA ILE A 67 14.26 14.20 -22.52
C ILE A 67 15.71 14.18 -22.04
N TYR A 68 16.00 14.64 -20.82
CA TYR A 68 17.37 14.60 -20.29
C TYR A 68 17.89 13.18 -20.16
N GLY A 69 17.05 12.23 -19.76
CA GLY A 69 17.45 10.83 -19.70
C GLY A 69 17.74 10.21 -21.06
N ALA A 70 17.02 10.62 -22.12
CA ALA A 70 17.30 10.22 -23.49
C ALA A 70 18.57 10.89 -24.03
N ILE A 71 18.79 12.16 -23.71
CA ILE A 71 20.03 12.88 -24.04
C ILE A 71 21.22 12.18 -23.40
N ASP A 72 21.18 11.95 -22.09
CA ASP A 72 22.21 11.21 -21.37
C ASP A 72 22.43 9.84 -22.01
N PHE A 73 21.37 9.14 -22.40
CA PHE A 73 21.50 7.88 -23.12
C PHE A 73 22.37 8.00 -24.39
N PHE A 74 22.13 8.99 -25.25
CA PHE A 74 22.94 9.18 -26.46
C PHE A 74 24.38 9.60 -26.17
N PHE A 75 24.62 10.35 -25.08
CA PHE A 75 25.97 10.72 -24.65
C PHE A 75 26.73 9.56 -23.99
N PHE A 76 26.04 8.72 -23.21
CA PHE A 76 26.61 7.57 -22.49
C PHE A 76 26.66 6.27 -23.31
N GLU A 77 26.08 6.22 -24.52
CA GLU A 77 26.11 5.04 -25.39
C GLU A 77 27.55 4.54 -25.65
N ASN A 78 28.52 5.45 -25.65
CA ASN A 78 29.94 5.18 -25.82
C ASN A 78 30.68 4.82 -24.52
N VAL A 79 30.10 5.08 -23.35
CA VAL A 79 30.73 4.85 -22.05
C VAL A 79 30.54 3.41 -21.58
N PHE A 80 29.40 2.79 -21.91
CA PHE A 80 29.11 1.41 -21.55
C PHE A 80 29.44 0.46 -22.69
N LYS A 81 30.37 -0.46 -22.46
CA LYS A 81 30.80 -1.42 -23.49
C LYS A 81 29.93 -2.69 -23.56
N SER A 82 29.27 -3.05 -22.46
CA SER A 82 28.42 -4.26 -22.39
C SER A 82 26.99 -3.98 -22.88
N ASP A 83 26.57 -4.67 -23.94
CA ASP A 83 25.19 -4.61 -24.45
C ASP A 83 24.16 -5.08 -23.41
N THR A 84 24.51 -6.07 -22.59
CA THR A 84 23.66 -6.55 -21.49
C THR A 84 23.36 -5.44 -20.51
N PHE A 85 24.37 -4.64 -20.14
CA PHE A 85 24.18 -3.50 -19.24
C PHE A 85 23.29 -2.43 -19.88
N LYS A 86 23.53 -2.11 -21.16
CA LYS A 86 22.70 -1.17 -21.91
C LYS A 86 21.23 -1.56 -21.85
N ILE A 87 20.90 -2.82 -22.14
CA ILE A 87 19.52 -3.34 -22.11
C ILE A 87 18.90 -3.18 -20.71
N ILE A 88 19.61 -3.56 -19.65
CA ILE A 88 19.09 -3.46 -18.27
C ILE A 88 18.88 -2.00 -17.87
N TYR A 89 19.82 -1.13 -18.23
CA TYR A 89 19.72 0.30 -17.96
C TYR A 89 18.51 0.90 -18.68
N TYR A 90 18.28 0.56 -19.96
CA TYR A 90 17.13 1.04 -20.73
C TYR A 90 15.82 0.51 -20.18
N PHE A 91 15.77 -0.77 -19.83
CA PHE A 91 14.59 -1.35 -19.23
C PHE A 91 14.25 -0.66 -17.91
N ASN A 92 15.26 -0.41 -17.07
CA ASN A 92 15.07 0.27 -15.80
C ASN A 92 14.58 1.72 -15.99
N LYS A 93 15.23 2.51 -16.85
CA LYS A 93 14.80 3.89 -17.15
C LYS A 93 13.41 3.94 -17.77
N GLY A 94 13.12 3.04 -18.73
CA GLY A 94 11.80 2.93 -19.36
C GLY A 94 10.70 2.66 -18.34
N VAL A 95 10.91 1.70 -17.44
CA VAL A 95 9.97 1.40 -16.35
C VAL A 95 9.83 2.61 -15.42
N CYS A 96 10.92 3.26 -15.02
CA CYS A 96 10.88 4.48 -14.21
C CYS A 96 10.01 5.56 -14.86
N TYR A 97 10.18 5.82 -16.16
CA TYR A 97 9.42 6.85 -16.87
C TYR A 97 7.94 6.51 -16.96
N ILE A 98 7.61 5.27 -17.34
CA ILE A 98 6.23 4.79 -17.38
C ILE A 98 5.59 4.95 -15.99
N SER A 99 6.30 4.57 -14.93
CA SER A 99 5.84 4.77 -13.55
C SER A 99 5.62 6.24 -13.20
N SER A 100 6.55 7.15 -13.52
CA SER A 100 6.42 8.58 -13.22
C SER A 100 5.19 9.20 -13.89
N TYR A 101 4.99 8.94 -15.19
CA TYR A 101 3.79 9.39 -15.89
C TYR A 101 2.52 8.79 -15.29
N TYR A 102 2.55 7.50 -14.98
CA TYR A 102 1.42 6.83 -14.35
C TYR A 102 1.09 7.44 -12.98
N TYR A 103 2.08 7.80 -12.16
CA TYR A 103 1.84 8.42 -10.85
C TYR A 103 1.13 9.78 -10.97
N VAL A 104 1.48 10.57 -11.98
CA VAL A 104 0.77 11.83 -12.29
C VAL A 104 -0.67 11.56 -12.72
N PHE A 105 -0.86 10.60 -13.64
CA PHE A 105 -2.18 10.21 -14.13
C PHE A 105 -3.06 9.61 -13.02
N GLN A 106 -2.48 8.78 -12.16
CA GLN A 106 -3.13 8.18 -11.01
C GLN A 106 -3.73 9.28 -10.12
N GLY A 107 -3.02 10.40 -9.91
CA GLY A 107 -3.55 11.54 -9.17
C GLY A 107 -4.89 12.09 -9.72
N LEU A 108 -5.15 11.99 -11.02
CA LEU A 108 -6.44 12.36 -11.63
C LEU A 108 -7.52 11.30 -11.39
N ILE A 109 -7.18 10.01 -11.42
CA ILE A 109 -8.12 8.94 -11.06
C ILE A 109 -8.54 9.10 -9.60
N TYR A 110 -7.58 9.31 -8.69
CA TYR A 110 -7.89 9.60 -7.29
C TYR A 110 -8.74 10.84 -7.16
N TYR A 111 -8.66 11.78 -8.10
CA TYR A 111 -9.51 12.97 -8.07
C TYR A 111 -10.98 12.67 -7.93
N THR A 112 -11.46 11.79 -8.78
CA THR A 112 -12.87 11.42 -8.81
C THR A 112 -13.24 10.42 -7.72
N LYS A 113 -12.31 9.56 -7.31
CA LYS A 113 -12.57 8.47 -6.37
C LYS A 113 -12.36 8.84 -4.90
N TRP A 114 -11.63 9.92 -4.59
CA TRP A 114 -11.30 10.30 -3.23
C TRP A 114 -12.52 10.61 -2.34
N PRO A 115 -13.56 11.35 -2.77
CA PRO A 115 -14.74 11.58 -1.94
C PRO A 115 -15.45 10.29 -1.57
N ILE A 116 -15.50 9.33 -2.50
CA ILE A 116 -16.07 7.99 -2.27
C ILE A 116 -15.23 7.21 -1.26
N TYR A 117 -13.91 7.31 -1.37
CA TYR A 117 -12.95 6.73 -0.43
C TYR A 117 -13.18 7.25 0.99
N VAL A 118 -13.21 8.58 1.16
CA VAL A 118 -13.45 9.25 2.46
C VAL A 118 -14.82 8.88 3.03
N LYS A 119 -15.87 8.86 2.20
CA LYS A 119 -17.21 8.44 2.63
C LYS A 119 -17.22 6.99 3.16
N LYS A 120 -16.54 6.06 2.48
CA LYS A 120 -16.47 4.66 2.89
C LYS A 120 -15.71 4.48 4.21
N ILE A 121 -14.58 5.15 4.40
CA ILE A 121 -13.83 5.06 5.66
C ILE A 121 -14.61 5.69 6.82
N ASN A 122 -15.25 6.85 6.62
CA ASN A 122 -16.06 7.49 7.64
C ASN A 122 -17.26 6.62 8.04
N ASN A 123 -17.86 5.90 7.10
CA ASN A 123 -18.93 4.94 7.40
C ASN A 123 -18.42 3.76 8.25
N ILE A 124 -17.21 3.25 7.98
CA ILE A 124 -16.58 2.21 8.81
C ILE A 124 -16.32 2.75 10.22
N ASP A 125 -15.73 3.94 10.33
CA ASP A 125 -15.41 4.57 11.61
C ASP A 125 -16.68 4.87 12.42
N LYS A 126 -17.77 5.29 11.76
CA LYS A 126 -19.09 5.45 12.38
C LYS A 126 -19.61 4.13 12.94
N LYS A 127 -19.58 3.05 12.16
CA LYS A 127 -20.00 1.72 12.63
C LYS A 127 -19.16 1.19 13.79
N MET A 128 -17.84 1.44 13.76
CA MET A 128 -16.95 1.07 14.86
C MET A 128 -17.28 1.84 16.14
N ARG A 129 -17.51 3.16 16.05
CA ARG A 129 -17.92 3.99 17.20
C ARG A 129 -19.26 3.56 17.78
N GLN A 130 -20.24 3.27 16.92
CA GLN A 130 -21.55 2.73 17.33
C GLN A 130 -21.43 1.37 18.04
N SER A 131 -20.31 0.66 17.83
CA SER A 131 -19.99 -0.61 18.47
C SER A 131 -19.09 -0.44 19.71
N GLY A 132 -18.82 0.78 20.16
CA GLY A 132 -17.92 1.05 21.29
C GLY A 132 -16.44 0.77 21.00
N LEU A 133 -16.07 0.55 19.74
CA LEU A 133 -14.71 0.28 19.30
C LEU A 133 -13.97 1.59 19.00
N GLN A 134 -12.93 1.89 19.77
CA GLN A 134 -12.11 3.09 19.57
C GLN A 134 -10.94 2.79 18.62
N ASN A 135 -10.76 3.65 17.62
CA ASN A 135 -9.66 3.56 16.66
C ASN A 135 -8.32 3.98 17.27
N ASP A 136 -7.24 3.30 16.87
CA ASP A 136 -5.85 3.64 17.22
C ASP A 136 -5.26 4.61 16.19
N ASP A 137 -5.76 5.85 16.18
CA ASP A 137 -5.33 6.87 15.22
C ASP A 137 -3.91 7.38 15.50
N ASP A 138 -3.42 7.24 16.73
CA ASP A 138 -2.08 7.69 17.12
C ASP A 138 -0.97 6.82 16.52
N SER A 139 -1.19 5.51 16.43
CA SER A 139 -0.26 4.63 15.71
C SER A 139 -0.14 5.02 14.23
N ILE A 140 -1.25 5.43 13.60
CA ILE A 140 -1.31 5.86 12.20
C ILE A 140 -0.57 7.18 12.03
N LYS A 141 -0.74 8.15 12.95
CA LYS A 141 0.00 9.43 12.93
C LYS A 141 1.51 9.24 13.08
N LYS A 142 1.95 8.37 13.99
CA LYS A 142 3.38 8.06 14.17
C LYS A 142 3.96 7.44 12.89
N PHE A 143 3.26 6.47 12.31
CA PHE A 143 3.67 5.85 11.06
C PHE A 143 3.69 6.86 9.91
N GLN A 144 2.71 7.76 9.83
CA GLN A 144 2.71 8.86 8.88
C GLN A 144 3.94 9.75 9.02
N GLY A 145 4.26 10.20 10.24
CA GLY A 145 5.43 11.04 10.51
C GLY A 145 6.72 10.38 10.01
N MET A 146 6.87 9.07 10.24
CA MET A 146 8.00 8.30 9.72
C MET A 146 8.05 8.27 8.19
N THR A 147 6.92 8.04 7.52
CA THR A 147 6.87 8.01 6.04
C THR A 147 7.19 9.36 5.41
N LEU A 148 6.73 10.46 6.02
CA LEU A 148 7.03 11.82 5.57
C LEU A 148 8.50 12.17 5.76
N LEU A 149 9.06 11.82 6.93
CA LEU A 149 10.47 12.02 7.22
C LEU A 149 11.34 11.24 6.22
N ALA A 150 11.01 9.97 5.95
CA ALA A 150 11.73 9.15 4.98
C ALA A 150 11.65 9.74 3.56
N THR A 151 10.47 10.19 3.13
CA THR A 151 10.28 10.84 1.82
C THR A 151 11.12 12.11 1.68
N PHE A 152 11.13 12.95 2.71
CA PHE A 152 11.91 14.19 2.71
C PHE A 152 13.42 13.92 2.72
N ALA A 153 13.86 12.99 3.57
CA ALA A 153 15.26 12.60 3.70
C ALA A 153 15.80 12.01 2.39
N LEU A 154 15.08 11.05 1.80
CA LEU A 154 15.53 10.31 0.61
C LEU A 154 15.29 11.08 -0.70
N GLY A 155 14.41 12.09 -0.70
CA GLY A 155 14.11 12.92 -1.87
C GLY A 155 14.83 14.27 -1.82
N PRO A 156 14.15 15.36 -1.42
CA PRO A 156 14.70 16.73 -1.46
C PRO A 156 16.02 16.91 -0.72
N LEU A 157 16.15 16.37 0.50
CA LEU A 157 17.37 16.54 1.29
C LEU A 157 18.55 15.87 0.59
N SER A 158 18.38 14.62 0.15
CA SER A 158 19.42 13.91 -0.59
C SER A 158 19.77 14.58 -1.91
N CYS A 159 18.79 15.17 -2.62
CA CYS A 159 19.04 15.97 -3.82
C CYS A 159 19.91 17.19 -3.53
N VAL A 160 19.63 17.93 -2.45
CA VAL A 160 20.41 19.12 -2.05
C VAL A 160 21.83 18.71 -1.65
N CYS A 161 21.97 17.66 -0.83
CA CYS A 161 23.28 17.14 -0.45
C CYS A 161 24.09 16.69 -1.67
N HIS A 162 23.45 16.03 -2.62
CA HIS A 162 24.09 15.58 -3.85
C HIS A 162 24.53 16.78 -4.72
N ALA A 163 23.65 17.76 -4.93
CA ALA A 163 23.98 18.98 -5.67
C ALA A 163 25.15 19.74 -5.03
N LEU A 164 25.12 19.96 -3.72
CA LEU A 164 26.19 20.64 -3.00
C LEU A 164 27.52 19.88 -3.11
N TYR A 165 27.51 18.56 -2.97
CA TYR A 165 28.71 17.75 -3.10
C TYR A 165 29.39 17.94 -4.46
N TYR A 166 28.66 17.81 -5.57
CA TYR A 166 29.27 17.98 -6.89
C TYR A 166 29.63 19.45 -7.19
N LEU A 167 28.84 20.42 -6.74
CA LEU A 167 29.18 21.84 -6.90
C LEU A 167 30.53 22.20 -6.25
N TYR A 168 30.89 21.57 -5.13
CA TYR A 168 32.15 21.84 -4.43
C TYR A 168 33.33 20.98 -4.89
N TYR A 169 33.11 19.70 -5.21
CA TYR A 169 34.21 18.76 -5.49
C TYR A 169 34.41 18.49 -6.99
N PHE A 170 33.34 18.37 -7.77
CA PHE A 170 33.38 17.94 -9.18
C PHE A 170 32.24 18.58 -10.00
N PRO A 171 32.31 19.90 -10.29
CA PRO A 171 31.19 20.60 -10.93
C PRO A 171 30.91 20.12 -12.35
N GLU A 172 31.89 19.55 -13.04
CA GLU A 172 31.75 19.01 -14.40
C GLU A 172 30.94 17.69 -14.43
N ASP A 173 30.84 16.98 -13.30
CA ASP A 173 30.14 15.70 -13.20
C ASP A 173 28.69 15.84 -12.69
N LEU A 174 28.17 17.07 -12.55
CA LEU A 174 26.79 17.31 -12.11
C LEU A 174 25.81 17.16 -13.28
N PHE A 175 25.19 15.99 -13.41
CA PHE A 175 24.18 15.74 -14.43
C PHE A 175 22.78 16.20 -13.98
N PRO A 176 22.04 16.95 -14.82
CA PRO A 176 20.64 17.30 -14.53
C PRO A 176 19.75 16.08 -14.29
N SER A 177 20.03 14.97 -14.97
CA SER A 177 19.28 13.72 -14.83
C SER A 177 19.39 13.09 -13.44
N ASP A 178 20.52 13.28 -12.75
CA ASP A 178 20.76 12.77 -11.40
C ASP A 178 19.94 13.55 -10.38
N LEU A 179 19.84 14.87 -10.54
CA LEU A 179 18.95 15.70 -9.70
C LEU A 179 17.47 15.31 -9.92
N LEU A 180 17.11 15.07 -11.17
CA LEU A 180 15.78 14.62 -11.58
C LEU A 180 15.43 13.21 -11.08
N LEU A 181 16.42 12.36 -10.82
CA LEU A 181 16.21 11.04 -10.21
C LEU A 181 15.63 11.16 -8.79
N TYR A 182 16.08 12.11 -7.98
CA TYR A 182 15.52 12.33 -6.64
C TYR A 182 14.05 12.72 -6.66
N HIS A 183 13.64 13.50 -7.67
CA HIS A 183 12.22 13.81 -7.86
C HIS A 183 11.40 12.53 -8.10
N THR A 184 11.90 11.64 -8.97
CA THR A 184 11.25 10.35 -9.25
C THR A 184 11.20 9.44 -8.02
N ILE A 185 12.29 9.37 -7.24
CA ILE A 185 12.33 8.63 -5.97
C ILE A 185 11.31 9.18 -4.97
N CYS A 186 11.29 10.50 -4.80
CA CYS A 186 10.36 11.19 -3.91
C CYS A 186 8.89 10.96 -4.30
N GLN A 187 8.61 11.01 -5.60
CA GLN A 187 7.28 10.74 -6.17
C GLN A 187 6.88 9.28 -5.90
N SER A 188 7.75 8.32 -6.22
CA SER A 188 7.52 6.88 -5.98
C SER A 188 7.24 6.59 -4.49
N LEU A 189 8.08 7.10 -3.60
CA LEU A 189 7.92 6.95 -2.14
C LEU A 189 6.59 7.52 -1.66
N SER A 190 6.24 8.73 -2.10
CA SER A 190 5.01 9.40 -1.66
C SER A 190 3.76 8.63 -2.03
N VAL A 191 3.67 8.15 -3.28
CA VAL A 191 2.50 7.40 -3.74
C VAL A 191 2.42 6.05 -3.02
N ASN A 192 3.54 5.35 -2.89
CA ASN A 192 3.55 4.04 -2.24
C ASN A 192 3.29 4.12 -0.74
N PHE A 193 3.82 5.14 -0.05
CA PHE A 193 3.50 5.37 1.35
C PHE A 193 2.04 5.79 1.54
N GLY A 194 1.45 6.54 0.61
CA GLY A 194 0.02 6.80 0.61
C GLY A 194 -0.81 5.51 0.63
N TYR A 195 -0.51 4.57 -0.28
CA TYR A 195 -1.13 3.23 -0.26
C TYR A 195 -0.85 2.46 1.04
N THR A 196 0.41 2.47 1.48
CA THR A 196 0.85 1.70 2.64
C THR A 196 0.18 2.19 3.92
N LEU A 197 -0.05 3.50 4.05
CA LEU A 197 -0.76 4.13 5.17
C LEU A 197 -2.26 3.76 5.14
N THR A 198 -2.87 3.68 3.96
CA THR A 198 -4.23 3.14 3.79
C THR A 198 -4.33 1.68 4.24
N ALA A 199 -3.42 0.81 3.80
CA ALA A 199 -3.40 -0.59 4.19
C ALA A 199 -3.15 -0.75 5.71
N TYR A 200 -2.27 0.07 6.27
CA TYR A 200 -2.01 0.12 7.72
C TYR A 200 -3.26 0.56 8.50
N GLY A 201 -4.00 1.55 8.00
CA GLY A 201 -5.28 1.97 8.58
C GLY A 201 -6.36 0.87 8.57
N ILE A 202 -6.35 -0.03 7.60
CA ILE A 202 -7.20 -1.22 7.60
C ILE A 202 -6.74 -2.22 8.66
N PHE A 203 -5.43 -2.48 8.72
CA PHE A 203 -4.83 -3.36 9.73
C PHE A 203 -5.19 -2.92 11.15
N THR A 204 -5.06 -1.63 11.48
CA THR A 204 -5.37 -1.13 12.83
C THR A 204 -6.84 -1.32 13.19
N ARG A 205 -7.76 -1.12 12.23
CA ARG A 205 -9.20 -1.35 12.44
C ARG A 205 -9.53 -2.82 12.67
N LEU A 206 -8.95 -3.72 11.86
CA LEU A 206 -9.09 -5.17 12.07
C LEU A 206 -8.56 -5.59 13.45
N ARG A 207 -7.42 -5.03 13.88
CA ARG A 207 -6.85 -5.28 15.20
C ARG A 207 -7.78 -4.84 16.33
N VAL A 208 -8.47 -3.71 16.18
CA VAL A 208 -9.46 -3.22 17.14
C VAL A 208 -10.66 -4.16 17.21
N ILE A 209 -11.18 -4.64 16.06
CA ILE A 209 -12.27 -5.62 16.01
C ILE A 209 -11.86 -6.90 16.75
N ASN A 210 -10.68 -7.45 16.46
CA ASN A 210 -10.20 -8.66 17.10
C ASN A 210 -10.01 -8.50 18.61
N ARG A 211 -9.53 -7.32 19.06
CA ARG A 211 -9.48 -7.01 20.49
C ARG A 211 -10.88 -7.01 21.11
N GLY A 212 -11.87 -6.42 20.43
CA GLY A 212 -13.27 -6.44 20.85
C GLY A 212 -13.79 -7.87 21.02
N ILE A 213 -13.66 -8.70 19.97
CA ILE A 213 -14.10 -10.10 19.99
C ILE A 213 -13.37 -10.90 21.07
N SER A 214 -12.05 -10.73 21.23
CA SER A 214 -11.28 -11.48 22.22
C SER A 214 -11.67 -11.20 23.68
N ARG A 215 -12.28 -10.04 23.95
CA ARG A 215 -12.81 -9.69 25.28
C ARG A 215 -14.13 -10.38 25.60
N ILE A 216 -14.79 -10.95 24.59
CA ILE A 216 -16.02 -11.72 24.77
C ILE A 216 -15.66 -13.03 25.48
N GLY A 217 -15.84 -13.06 26.79
CA GLY A 217 -15.57 -14.19 27.68
C GLY A 217 -16.82 -14.74 28.35
N ASP A 218 -16.62 -15.70 29.27
CA ASP A 218 -17.67 -16.44 29.99
C ASP A 218 -18.64 -15.55 30.80
N GLN A 219 -18.28 -14.29 31.03
CA GLN A 219 -19.09 -13.31 31.77
C GLN A 219 -20.22 -12.68 30.93
N PHE A 220 -20.22 -12.81 29.60
CA PHE A 220 -21.27 -12.24 28.76
C PHE A 220 -22.48 -13.17 28.65
N THR A 221 -23.69 -12.61 28.66
CA THR A 221 -24.90 -13.36 28.30
C THR A 221 -24.92 -13.64 26.79
N ALA A 222 -25.54 -14.74 26.36
CA ALA A 222 -25.63 -15.09 24.93
C ALA A 222 -26.16 -13.94 24.07
N THR A 223 -27.16 -13.20 24.56
CA THR A 223 -27.71 -12.00 23.90
C THR A 223 -26.66 -10.90 23.68
N MET A 224 -25.81 -10.63 24.67
CA MET A 224 -24.74 -9.64 24.52
C MET A 224 -23.69 -10.08 23.52
N ILE A 225 -23.36 -11.38 23.49
CA ILE A 225 -22.43 -11.96 22.52
C ILE A 225 -22.99 -11.80 21.11
N ILE A 226 -24.28 -12.10 20.89
CA ILE A 226 -24.94 -11.94 19.58
C ILE A 226 -24.80 -10.50 19.09
N ILE A 227 -25.06 -9.52 19.95
CA ILE A 227 -24.98 -8.09 19.59
C ILE A 227 -23.56 -7.72 19.14
N GLU A 228 -22.54 -8.15 19.89
CA GLU A 228 -21.14 -7.86 19.58
C GLU A 228 -20.66 -8.57 18.30
N ILE A 229 -21.09 -9.82 18.09
CA ILE A 229 -20.78 -10.57 16.88
C ILE A 229 -21.43 -9.91 15.65
N ARG A 230 -22.70 -9.50 15.73
CA ARG A 230 -23.39 -8.77 14.65
C ARG A 230 -22.65 -7.50 14.27
N ARG A 231 -22.26 -6.72 15.28
CA ARG A 231 -21.47 -5.50 15.10
C ARG A 231 -20.14 -5.76 14.42
N ALA A 232 -19.38 -6.75 14.90
CA ALA A 232 -18.10 -7.15 14.31
C ALA A 232 -18.27 -7.62 12.85
N ARG A 233 -19.30 -8.43 12.57
CA ARG A 233 -19.65 -8.93 11.24
C ARG A 233 -19.93 -7.79 10.26
N GLU A 234 -20.73 -6.81 10.67
CA GLU A 234 -21.06 -5.65 9.86
C GLU A 234 -19.85 -4.78 9.53
N VAL A 235 -18.98 -4.52 10.52
CA VAL A 235 -17.76 -3.73 10.34
C VAL A 235 -16.78 -4.49 9.44
N HIS A 236 -16.56 -5.79 9.70
CA HIS A 236 -15.69 -6.64 8.88
C HIS A 236 -16.15 -6.68 7.42
N HIS A 237 -17.46 -6.84 7.18
CA HIS A 237 -18.02 -6.82 5.83
C HIS A 237 -17.77 -5.46 5.13
N ALA A 238 -17.93 -4.36 5.86
CA ALA A 238 -17.66 -3.02 5.34
C ALA A 238 -16.17 -2.84 4.99
N ILE A 239 -15.25 -3.35 5.82
CA ILE A 239 -13.81 -3.36 5.55
C ILE A 239 -13.50 -4.21 4.31
N CYS A 240 -14.10 -5.40 4.16
CA CYS A 240 -13.89 -6.25 2.99
C CYS A 240 -14.29 -5.54 1.68
N ARG A 241 -15.46 -4.89 1.67
CA ARG A 241 -15.89 -4.08 0.51
C ARG A 241 -14.96 -2.90 0.25
N PHE A 242 -14.39 -2.32 1.30
CA PHE A 242 -13.44 -1.23 1.19
C PHE A 242 -12.09 -1.68 0.62
N VAL A 243 -11.58 -2.85 1.01
CA VAL A 243 -10.37 -3.45 0.42
C VAL A 243 -10.56 -3.73 -1.07
N ARG A 244 -11.71 -4.31 -1.47
CA ARG A 244 -12.01 -4.52 -2.91
C ARG A 244 -12.00 -3.21 -3.69
N PHE A 245 -12.56 -2.15 -3.09
CA PHE A 245 -12.52 -0.81 -3.68
C PHE A 245 -11.09 -0.27 -3.79
N ILE A 246 -10.25 -0.45 -2.75
CA ILE A 246 -8.83 -0.07 -2.79
C ILE A 246 -8.09 -0.82 -3.91
N ASN A 247 -8.27 -2.14 -4.03
CA ASN A 247 -7.65 -2.92 -5.10
C ASN A 247 -8.07 -2.43 -6.49
N SER A 248 -9.33 -2.03 -6.67
CA SER A 248 -9.80 -1.49 -7.95
C SER A 248 -9.13 -0.17 -8.36
N ILE A 249 -8.61 0.61 -7.39
CA ILE A 249 -7.95 1.89 -7.67
C ILE A 249 -6.42 1.72 -7.69
N HIS A 250 -5.87 0.94 -6.76
CA HIS A 250 -4.43 0.76 -6.58
C HIS A 250 -3.86 -0.45 -7.34
N GLY A 251 -4.67 -1.28 -8.00
CA GLY A 251 -4.19 -2.51 -8.65
C GLY A 251 -3.04 -2.28 -9.63
N ILE A 252 -3.20 -1.31 -10.55
CA ILE A 252 -2.16 -0.96 -11.54
C ILE A 252 -0.96 -0.31 -10.84
N HIS A 253 -1.20 0.52 -9.82
CA HIS A 253 -0.13 1.10 -9.01
C HIS A 253 0.74 0.03 -8.36
N LEU A 254 0.14 -0.98 -7.73
CA LEU A 254 0.89 -2.07 -7.09
C LEU A 254 1.68 -2.87 -8.12
N LEU A 255 1.12 -3.10 -9.31
CA LEU A 255 1.82 -3.77 -10.40
C LEU A 255 3.05 -2.98 -10.85
N LEU A 256 2.88 -1.68 -11.15
CA LEU A 256 3.96 -0.81 -11.59
C LEU A 256 5.02 -0.58 -10.51
N THR A 257 4.61 -0.43 -9.25
CA THR A 257 5.55 -0.29 -8.12
C THR A 257 6.35 -1.57 -7.93
N SER A 258 5.74 -2.75 -8.09
CA SER A 258 6.46 -4.04 -8.01
C SER A 258 7.47 -4.19 -9.15
N LEU A 259 7.07 -3.84 -10.37
CA LEU A 259 7.95 -3.86 -11.55
C LEU A 259 9.11 -2.87 -11.39
N ASN A 260 8.82 -1.64 -10.96
CA ASN A 260 9.83 -0.60 -10.75
C ASN A 260 10.81 -0.98 -9.63
N ALA A 261 10.32 -1.53 -8.52
CA ALA A 261 11.20 -2.04 -7.46
C ALA A 261 12.12 -3.15 -8.01
N PHE A 262 11.59 -4.08 -8.81
CA PHE A 262 12.38 -5.18 -9.37
C PHE A 262 13.50 -4.66 -10.26
N THR A 263 13.15 -3.81 -11.24
CA THR A 263 14.12 -3.28 -12.20
C THR A 263 15.15 -2.39 -11.53
N MET A 264 14.73 -1.57 -10.56
CA MET A 264 15.63 -0.70 -9.82
C MET A 264 16.63 -1.53 -9.00
N ILE A 265 16.17 -2.52 -8.24
CA ILE A 265 17.07 -3.33 -7.40
C ILE A 265 18.05 -4.13 -8.26
N VAL A 266 17.58 -4.85 -9.29
CA VAL A 266 18.46 -5.65 -10.17
C VAL A 266 19.46 -4.73 -10.89
N GLY A 267 18.99 -3.65 -11.52
CA GLY A 267 19.85 -2.76 -12.28
C GLY A 267 20.87 -2.02 -11.42
N THR A 268 20.50 -1.61 -10.20
CA THR A 268 21.41 -0.90 -9.29
C THR A 268 22.43 -1.84 -8.64
N LEU A 269 22.03 -3.04 -8.21
CA LEU A 269 22.96 -4.03 -7.67
C LEU A 269 23.96 -4.51 -8.72
N PHE A 270 23.50 -4.74 -9.95
CA PHE A 270 24.40 -5.09 -11.06
C PHE A 270 25.38 -3.94 -11.37
N ARG A 271 24.92 -2.69 -11.35
CA ARG A 271 25.79 -1.51 -11.50
C ARG A 271 26.83 -1.38 -10.38
N ILE A 272 26.48 -1.72 -9.15
CA ILE A 272 27.44 -1.77 -8.03
C ILE A 272 28.50 -2.83 -8.31
N TYR A 273 28.10 -4.02 -8.73
CA TYR A 273 29.03 -5.09 -9.09
C TYR A 273 30.02 -4.64 -10.18
N MET A 274 29.52 -4.07 -11.29
CA MET A 274 30.41 -3.58 -12.36
C MET A 274 31.35 -2.48 -11.86
N GLY A 275 30.86 -1.52 -11.06
CA GLY A 275 31.70 -0.46 -10.50
C GLY A 275 32.86 -1.01 -9.64
N VAL A 276 32.63 -2.10 -8.91
CA VAL A 276 33.68 -2.80 -8.15
C VAL A 276 34.67 -3.50 -9.08
N VAL A 277 34.18 -4.24 -10.08
CA VAL A 277 35.03 -5.01 -10.99
C VAL A 277 35.88 -4.10 -11.88
N GLU A 278 35.33 -3.00 -12.38
CA GLU A 278 36.03 -2.02 -13.22
C GLU A 278 36.87 -1.02 -12.40
N ASN A 279 36.93 -1.16 -11.07
CA ASN A 279 37.61 -0.25 -10.14
C ASN A 279 37.15 1.23 -10.28
N ARG A 280 35.88 1.43 -10.65
CA ARG A 280 35.22 2.73 -10.77
C ARG A 280 34.30 2.93 -9.57
N GLY A 281 34.83 3.52 -8.50
CA GLY A 281 34.08 3.80 -7.27
C GLY A 281 33.04 4.92 -7.37
N GLY A 282 32.96 5.62 -8.51
CA GLY A 282 31.98 6.69 -8.73
C GLY A 282 30.54 6.19 -8.56
N PHE A 283 29.69 7.01 -7.95
CA PHE A 283 28.25 6.75 -7.76
C PHE A 283 27.87 5.53 -6.88
N MET A 284 28.83 4.83 -6.27
CA MET A 284 28.58 3.62 -5.47
C MET A 284 27.65 3.90 -4.28
N THR A 285 27.84 5.02 -3.58
CA THR A 285 26.98 5.44 -2.45
C THR A 285 25.54 5.68 -2.87
N ILE A 286 25.33 6.38 -3.99
CA ILE A 286 23.99 6.69 -4.52
C ILE A 286 23.28 5.40 -4.93
N ASN A 287 23.98 4.50 -5.61
CA ASN A 287 23.42 3.21 -6.01
C ASN A 287 23.00 2.37 -4.81
N ASN A 288 23.80 2.40 -3.73
CA ASN A 288 23.46 1.74 -2.47
C ASN A 288 22.19 2.31 -1.85
N MET A 289 22.09 3.62 -1.77
CA MET A 289 20.90 4.30 -1.26
C MET A 289 19.65 3.94 -2.09
N ILE A 290 19.76 3.92 -3.42
CA ILE A 290 18.64 3.63 -4.32
C ILE A 290 18.09 2.22 -4.10
N TRP A 291 18.94 1.18 -4.18
CA TRP A 291 18.44 -0.19 -4.08
C TRP A 291 17.81 -0.47 -2.71
N MET A 292 18.43 0.04 -1.63
CA MET A 292 17.89 -0.07 -0.28
C MET A 292 16.53 0.62 -0.15
N THR A 293 16.36 1.77 -0.79
CA THR A 293 15.10 2.52 -0.80
C THR A 293 13.98 1.70 -1.46
N TYR A 294 14.22 1.19 -2.68
CA TYR A 294 13.20 0.40 -3.38
C TYR A 294 12.91 -0.95 -2.71
N ALA A 295 13.95 -1.61 -2.17
CA ALA A 295 13.78 -2.87 -1.43
C ALA A 295 12.98 -2.66 -0.15
N SER A 296 13.31 -1.65 0.66
CA SER A 296 12.60 -1.34 1.90
C SER A 296 11.16 -0.89 1.64
N GLN A 297 10.94 -0.08 0.61
CA GLN A 297 9.61 0.35 0.18
C GLN A 297 8.73 -0.86 -0.16
N PHE A 298 9.21 -1.75 -1.03
CA PHE A 298 8.46 -2.93 -1.46
C PHE A 298 8.22 -3.92 -0.32
N ALA A 299 9.24 -4.17 0.50
CA ALA A 299 9.14 -5.04 1.67
C ALA A 299 8.11 -4.52 2.68
N LEU A 300 8.12 -3.22 2.98
CA LEU A 300 7.16 -2.61 3.91
C LEU A 300 5.72 -2.77 3.42
N THR A 301 5.49 -2.57 2.12
CA THR A 301 4.16 -2.75 1.52
C THR A 301 3.68 -4.20 1.62
N CYS A 302 4.53 -5.18 1.28
CA CYS A 302 4.22 -6.61 1.42
C CYS A 302 3.95 -6.99 2.89
N TRP A 303 4.75 -6.44 3.81
CA TRP A 303 4.62 -6.71 5.24
C TRP A 303 3.27 -6.21 5.77
N ILE A 304 2.92 -4.95 5.51
CA ILE A 304 1.66 -4.37 6.00
C ILE A 304 0.44 -5.07 5.41
N CYS A 305 0.49 -5.42 4.12
CA CYS A 305 -0.58 -6.21 3.51
C CYS A 305 -0.71 -7.59 4.17
N THR A 306 0.42 -8.27 4.44
CA THR A 306 0.43 -9.55 5.16
C THR A 306 -0.16 -9.42 6.56
N PHE A 307 0.20 -8.36 7.29
CA PHE A 307 -0.36 -8.09 8.62
C PHE A 307 -1.86 -7.86 8.58
N ALA A 308 -2.36 -7.05 7.64
CA ALA A 308 -3.80 -6.85 7.48
C ALA A 308 -4.54 -8.17 7.14
N CYS A 309 -3.99 -8.99 6.23
CA CYS A 309 -4.56 -10.29 5.88
C CYS A 309 -4.56 -11.27 7.08
N ARG A 310 -3.45 -11.36 7.81
CA ARG A 310 -3.34 -12.22 9.02
C ARG A 310 -4.30 -11.77 10.11
N GLU A 311 -4.42 -10.47 10.33
CA GLU A 311 -5.35 -9.93 11.32
C GLU A 311 -6.81 -10.21 10.92
N SER A 312 -7.13 -10.14 9.62
CA SER A 312 -8.46 -10.55 9.13
C SER A 312 -8.72 -12.05 9.34
N ALA A 313 -7.75 -12.91 9.05
CA ALA A 313 -7.89 -14.36 9.26
C ALA A 313 -8.04 -14.71 10.75
N LYS A 314 -7.35 -13.97 11.63
CA LYS A 314 -7.47 -14.13 13.08
C LYS A 314 -8.88 -13.88 13.59
N THR A 315 -9.68 -13.05 12.92
CA THR A 315 -11.10 -12.87 13.24
C THR A 315 -11.86 -14.21 13.22
N GLY A 316 -11.62 -15.07 12.21
CA GLY A 316 -12.25 -16.38 12.11
C GLY A 316 -11.84 -17.33 13.23
N LEU A 317 -10.56 -17.33 13.60
CA LEU A 317 -10.07 -18.14 14.72
C LEU A 317 -10.73 -17.75 16.04
N LEU A 318 -10.87 -16.44 16.30
CA LEU A 318 -11.52 -15.94 17.52
C LEU A 318 -13.00 -16.30 17.57
N ILE A 319 -13.71 -16.20 16.44
CA ILE A 319 -15.12 -16.60 16.35
C ILE A 319 -15.27 -18.09 16.63
N HIS A 320 -14.41 -18.93 16.05
CA HIS A 320 -14.44 -20.37 16.31
C HIS A 320 -14.12 -20.70 17.78
N GLU A 321 -13.20 -19.99 18.40
CA GLU A 321 -12.85 -20.14 19.82
C GLU A 321 -14.05 -19.87 20.75
N ILE A 322 -14.89 -18.87 20.42
CA ILE A 322 -16.13 -18.59 21.17
C ILE A 322 -17.08 -19.79 21.12
N ILE A 323 -17.24 -20.43 19.96
CA ILE A 323 -18.07 -21.63 19.82
C ILE A 323 -17.55 -22.74 20.74
N VAL A 324 -16.25 -23.04 20.66
CA VAL A 324 -15.64 -24.15 21.41
C VAL A 324 -15.75 -23.93 22.91
N ARG A 325 -15.59 -22.69 23.40
CA ARG A 325 -15.74 -22.37 24.83
C ARG A 325 -17.17 -22.58 25.33
N ARG A 326 -18.17 -22.34 24.48
CA ARG A 326 -19.61 -22.45 24.81
C ARG A 326 -20.18 -23.85 24.60
N MET A 327 -19.52 -24.73 23.85
CA MET A 327 -19.97 -26.11 23.74
C MET A 327 -19.89 -26.81 25.11
N PRO A 328 -20.90 -27.59 25.50
CA PRO A 328 -20.85 -28.35 26.75
C PRO A 328 -19.67 -29.32 26.75
N LYS A 329 -18.78 -29.22 27.75
CA LYS A 329 -17.56 -30.03 27.90
C LYS A 329 -17.84 -31.48 28.38
N GLY A 330 -19.02 -32.02 28.11
CA GLY A 330 -19.44 -33.37 28.50
C GLY A 330 -19.12 -34.43 27.43
N PRO A 331 -19.21 -35.74 27.76
CA PRO A 331 -19.11 -36.79 26.76
C PRO A 331 -20.20 -36.58 25.71
N ARG A 332 -19.82 -36.64 24.43
CA ARG A 332 -20.79 -36.64 23.31
C ARG A 332 -21.67 -37.89 23.43
N SER A 333 -22.82 -37.78 24.08
CA SER A 333 -23.90 -38.73 23.85
C SER A 333 -24.33 -38.56 22.40
N CYS A 334 -24.22 -39.63 21.62
CA CYS A 334 -24.56 -39.70 20.19
C CYS A 334 -26.06 -39.50 19.89
N GLU A 335 -26.82 -38.87 20.78
CA GLU A 335 -28.27 -38.67 20.65
C GLU A 335 -28.66 -37.21 20.35
N LEU A 336 -27.71 -36.27 20.34
CA LEU A 336 -27.99 -34.84 20.10
C LEU A 336 -27.98 -34.42 18.62
N TYR A 337 -28.32 -35.33 17.71
CA TYR A 337 -28.70 -34.99 16.33
C TYR A 337 -30.16 -35.36 16.02
N ALA A 338 -30.92 -35.83 17.02
CA ALA A 338 -32.30 -36.29 16.84
C ALA A 338 -33.36 -35.39 17.53
N ILE A 339 -33.00 -34.20 18.02
CA ILE A 339 -33.97 -33.25 18.62
C ILE A 339 -34.07 -31.99 17.75
N GLU A 340 -34.41 -32.16 16.48
CA GLU A 340 -34.92 -31.08 15.64
C GLU A 340 -36.41 -31.36 15.41
N THR A 341 -37.29 -30.72 16.18
CA THR A 341 -38.68 -30.45 15.77
C THR A 341 -39.47 -29.62 16.80
N ASN A 342 -39.04 -29.53 18.07
CA ASN A 342 -39.79 -28.80 19.12
C ASN A 342 -38.94 -27.79 19.92
N GLN A 343 -37.82 -27.30 19.38
CA GLN A 343 -36.99 -26.32 20.07
C GLN A 343 -37.53 -24.91 19.87
N ASN A 344 -37.75 -24.21 20.99
CA ASN A 344 -38.26 -22.85 21.04
C ASN A 344 -37.30 -21.92 20.28
N TYR A 345 -37.76 -21.33 19.17
CA TYR A 345 -36.95 -20.52 18.25
C TYR A 345 -36.31 -19.28 18.92
N ASP A 346 -36.80 -18.92 20.11
CA ASP A 346 -36.34 -17.79 20.92
C ASP A 346 -35.22 -18.15 21.93
N ASP A 347 -34.67 -19.38 21.92
CA ASP A 347 -33.52 -19.71 22.76
C ASP A 347 -32.28 -18.90 22.32
N PRO A 348 -31.73 -18.03 23.19
CA PRO A 348 -30.60 -17.18 22.86
C PRO A 348 -29.33 -17.97 22.51
N GLU A 349 -29.15 -19.21 22.98
CA GLU A 349 -27.99 -20.04 22.59
C GLU A 349 -28.12 -20.60 21.16
N VAL A 350 -29.34 -20.90 20.70
CA VAL A 350 -29.61 -21.29 19.30
C VAL A 350 -29.39 -20.10 18.37
N LEU A 351 -29.90 -18.92 18.73
CA LEU A 351 -29.68 -17.68 17.98
C LEU A 351 -28.18 -17.32 17.89
N LEU A 352 -27.43 -17.54 18.96
CA LEU A 352 -25.99 -17.33 18.99
C LEU A 352 -25.25 -18.26 18.03
N ARG A 353 -25.60 -19.56 18.02
CA ARG A 353 -25.02 -20.53 17.09
C ARG A 353 -25.28 -20.15 15.63
N ASN A 354 -26.51 -19.72 15.30
CA ASN A 354 -26.86 -19.28 13.96
C ASN A 354 -26.06 -18.04 13.55
N GLU A 355 -25.97 -17.04 14.43
CA GLU A 355 -25.21 -15.82 14.15
C GLU A 355 -23.70 -16.10 13.95
N ILE A 356 -23.13 -16.99 14.76
CA ILE A 356 -21.74 -17.42 14.58
C ILE A 356 -21.55 -18.18 13.26
N SER A 357 -22.47 -19.10 12.93
CA SER A 357 -22.42 -19.85 11.67
C SER A 357 -22.46 -18.90 10.47
N ASP A 358 -23.35 -17.92 10.48
CA ASP A 358 -23.44 -16.90 9.43
C ASP A 358 -22.15 -16.08 9.31
N PHE A 359 -21.59 -15.67 10.45
CA PHE A 359 -20.34 -14.90 10.42
C PHE A 359 -19.17 -15.76 9.94
N SER A 360 -19.07 -17.01 10.37
CA SER A 360 -18.04 -17.95 9.89
C SER A 360 -18.13 -18.12 8.37
N ALA A 361 -19.32 -18.38 7.83
CA ALA A 361 -19.54 -18.48 6.40
C ALA A 361 -19.14 -17.19 5.66
N GLN A 362 -19.45 -16.02 6.24
CA GLN A 362 -19.00 -14.75 5.68
C GLN A 362 -17.47 -14.66 5.67
N LEU A 363 -16.78 -15.07 6.73
CA LEU A 363 -15.32 -15.00 6.83
C LEU A 363 -14.64 -15.89 5.79
N ASP A 364 -15.20 -17.07 5.53
CA ASP A 364 -14.72 -17.98 4.48
C ASP A 364 -14.89 -17.40 3.08
N HIS A 365 -15.99 -16.69 2.81
CA HIS A 365 -16.27 -16.08 1.50
C HIS A 365 -15.66 -14.69 1.31
N SER A 366 -15.26 -13.98 2.37
CA SER A 366 -14.80 -12.59 2.32
C SER A 366 -13.38 -12.41 2.84
N ILE A 367 -12.45 -13.17 2.27
CA ILE A 367 -11.02 -13.06 2.60
C ILE A 367 -10.48 -11.72 2.10
N ILE A 368 -9.91 -10.94 3.02
CA ILE A 368 -9.16 -9.72 2.69
C ILE A 368 -7.87 -10.13 1.96
N LYS A 369 -7.74 -9.70 0.72
CA LYS A 369 -6.52 -9.86 -0.09
C LYS A 369 -6.21 -8.54 -0.77
N PHE A 370 -4.96 -8.09 -0.67
CA PHE A 370 -4.46 -6.94 -1.41
C PHE A 370 -3.79 -7.45 -2.67
N THR A 371 -4.25 -7.01 -3.84
CA THR A 371 -3.84 -7.63 -5.11
C THR A 371 -3.44 -6.59 -6.15
N ALA A 372 -2.36 -6.86 -6.87
CA ALA A 372 -1.96 -6.10 -8.04
C ALA A 372 -2.73 -6.58 -9.27
N CYS A 373 -3.83 -5.90 -9.63
CA CYS A 373 -4.68 -6.26 -10.77
C CYS A 373 -5.13 -7.74 -10.81
N GLU A 374 -5.29 -8.37 -9.64
CA GLU A 374 -5.59 -9.80 -9.49
C GLU A 374 -4.51 -10.76 -10.03
N PHE A 375 -3.38 -10.27 -10.57
CA PHE A 375 -2.26 -11.10 -11.00
C PHE A 375 -1.56 -11.79 -9.82
N PHE A 376 -1.29 -11.04 -8.77
CA PHE A 376 -0.65 -11.55 -7.56
C PHE A 376 -1.10 -10.80 -6.31
N SER A 377 -0.98 -11.48 -5.16
CA SER A 377 -1.28 -10.91 -3.85
C SER A 377 -0.03 -10.25 -3.26
N MET A 378 -0.18 -9.06 -2.70
CA MET A 378 0.87 -8.37 -1.97
C MET A 378 1.03 -9.02 -0.60
N ASN A 379 1.95 -9.97 -0.47
CA ASN A 379 2.22 -10.68 0.78
C ASN A 379 3.71 -11.04 0.94
N ASN A 380 4.07 -11.62 2.09
CA ASN A 380 5.45 -12.01 2.37
C ASN A 380 5.93 -13.19 1.50
N GLU A 381 5.01 -14.00 0.95
CA GLU A 381 5.35 -15.05 -0.01
C GLU A 381 5.84 -14.43 -1.33
N LEU A 382 5.15 -13.39 -1.81
CA LEU A 382 5.60 -12.59 -2.95
C LEU A 382 6.97 -11.97 -2.66
N LEU A 383 7.17 -11.39 -1.47
CA LEU A 383 8.47 -10.83 -1.08
C LEU A 383 9.59 -11.88 -1.11
N GLN A 384 9.33 -13.09 -0.61
CA GLN A 384 10.31 -14.18 -0.65
C GLN A 384 10.62 -14.62 -2.08
N CYS A 385 9.59 -14.77 -2.92
CA CYS A 385 9.75 -15.08 -4.34
C CYS A 385 10.57 -13.98 -5.03
N PHE A 386 10.26 -12.72 -4.75
CA PHE A 386 10.93 -11.55 -5.31
C PHE A 386 12.42 -11.52 -4.97
N ILE A 387 12.80 -11.83 -3.72
CA ILE A 387 14.21 -11.97 -3.31
C ILE A 387 14.87 -13.09 -4.11
N GLY A 388 14.25 -14.27 -4.21
CA GLY A 388 14.80 -15.40 -4.95
C GLY A 388 15.02 -15.10 -6.43
N VAL A 389 14.07 -14.43 -7.08
CA VAL A 389 14.16 -14.01 -8.47
C VAL A 389 15.28 -12.99 -8.66
N ILE A 390 15.37 -11.96 -7.81
CA ILE A 390 16.47 -10.97 -7.87
C ILE A 390 17.82 -11.66 -7.74
N THR A 391 18.01 -12.53 -6.74
CA THR A 391 19.28 -13.26 -6.56
C THR A 391 19.62 -14.10 -7.79
N THR A 392 18.65 -14.80 -8.36
CA THR A 392 18.85 -15.62 -9.56
C THR A 392 19.26 -14.77 -10.77
N TYR A 393 18.56 -13.66 -11.03
CA TYR A 393 18.92 -12.74 -12.10
C TYR A 393 20.30 -12.14 -11.89
N LEU A 394 20.66 -11.74 -10.67
CA LEU A 394 22.00 -11.21 -10.38
C LEU A 394 23.09 -12.24 -10.62
N ILE A 395 22.89 -13.50 -10.21
CA ILE A 395 23.85 -14.58 -10.50
C ILE A 395 24.05 -14.74 -12.01
N ILE A 396 22.95 -14.79 -12.77
CA ILE A 396 22.99 -14.88 -14.24
C ILE A 396 23.77 -13.69 -14.80
N LEU A 397 23.43 -12.47 -14.41
CA LEU A 397 24.08 -11.27 -14.92
C LEU A 397 25.58 -11.23 -14.61
N VAL A 398 25.97 -11.63 -13.39
CA VAL A 398 27.38 -11.74 -12.99
C VAL A 398 28.12 -12.79 -13.83
N GLN A 399 27.50 -13.94 -14.10
CA GLN A 399 28.11 -15.01 -14.91
C GLN A 399 28.28 -14.64 -16.38
N PHE A 400 27.34 -13.88 -16.94
CA PHE A 400 27.40 -13.46 -18.35
C PHE A 400 28.17 -12.14 -18.55
N TYR A 401 28.55 -11.46 -17.47
CA TYR A 401 29.37 -10.26 -17.56
C TYR A 401 30.85 -10.63 -17.63
N VAL A 402 31.48 -10.29 -18.74
CA VAL A 402 32.93 -10.41 -18.93
C VAL A 402 33.52 -9.00 -18.85
N PRO A 403 34.30 -8.67 -17.80
CA PRO A 403 34.99 -7.39 -17.74
C PRO A 403 36.06 -7.32 -18.83
N GLU A 404 36.14 -6.20 -19.55
CA GLU A 404 37.27 -5.95 -20.44
C GLU A 404 38.47 -5.49 -19.61
N HIS A 405 39.58 -6.22 -19.72
CA HIS A 405 40.86 -5.88 -19.09
C HIS A 405 41.53 -4.66 -19.72
#